data_AF-A0A1F6IUL3-F1
#
_entry.id   AF-A0A1F6IUL3-F1
#
_cell.length_a   1.000
_cell.length_b   1.000
_cell.length_c   1.000
_cell.angle_alpha   90.00
_cell.angle_beta   90.00
_cell.angle_gamma   90.00
#
_symmetry.space_group_name_H-M   'P 1'
#
loop_
_entity.id
_entity.type
_entity.pdbx_description
1 polymer ?
#
loop_
_entity_poly.entity_id
_entity_poly.type
_entity_poly.pdbx_seq_one_letter_code
_entity_poly.pdbx_strand_id
1 'polypeptide(L)'
;MKKQAELFLGGIVTFFAALRFPSLFEPYWYGDEGVYQVVGTAIRQGRILYSEIWDNKPPILYLIYALFNGEQFYVRLASLIVGIGTIVVFYYLAIKIFKNLYSIYFSTAFFALMFSLPVLEGNIANAENFMLLPVIGAFYYVVASSSTPIKSGSKNRFLFTFMAGVLMSFAFLTKTVAIFDMAALFIALFVLRFFEEMHLTAKNIHRHIRAIINGLEQETVLVIGFIAPIIVTILYFLFVEVLVDFLRATFSQNVGYVGYGNFFLFPMGFLYLKLFLLLFLLLLVVRYREHLGKNGILIFIWLAFSIFNAFFSQRPYTHYLLVAIAPFSLFIGYMIENKKLSMVTLPLLIVMLLLILSVFRLNFRKAIPYYENFLSFIFNNKSVEDYQAFFDKKTPRDYEISNFVKTKTNTSEGIFIWGDNPQVYKLSEKLPPGRYTVSYHITFYPDAIDETKRAIEKQKVKYIIQTKESPEIFQFLDNYELKYRIAGTNIYERKF
;
A
#
# COMPACT_ATOMS: atom_id res chain seq x y z
N MET A 1 19.44 -27.78 13.87
CA MET A 1 19.13 -26.35 13.61
C MET A 1 18.73 -26.09 12.16
N LYS A 2 19.58 -26.34 11.14
CA LYS A 2 19.23 -26.05 9.71
C LYS A 2 17.90 -26.70 9.25
N LYS A 3 17.72 -28.00 9.49
CA LYS A 3 16.46 -28.71 9.17
C LYS A 3 15.23 -28.15 9.89
N GLN A 4 15.38 -27.72 11.16
CA GLN A 4 14.26 -27.12 11.92
C GLN A 4 13.89 -25.74 11.39
N ALA A 5 14.89 -24.94 10.98
CA ALA A 5 14.68 -23.64 10.33
C ALA A 5 13.96 -23.79 8.98
N GLU A 6 14.39 -24.75 8.16
CA GLU A 6 13.75 -25.07 6.87
C GLU A 6 12.31 -25.57 7.06
N LEU A 7 12.06 -26.45 8.03
CA LEU A 7 10.71 -26.92 8.36
C LEU A 7 9.81 -25.79 8.86
N PHE A 8 10.32 -24.90 9.73
CA PHE A 8 9.57 -23.74 10.18
C PHE A 8 9.19 -22.82 9.02
N LEU A 9 10.17 -22.48 8.16
CA LEU A 9 9.94 -21.59 7.03
C LEU A 9 8.94 -22.20 6.03
N GLY A 10 9.10 -23.49 5.70
CA GLY A 10 8.16 -24.20 4.82
C GLY A 10 6.74 -24.25 5.42
N GLY A 11 6.64 -24.52 6.73
CA GLY A 11 5.38 -24.53 7.45
C GLY A 11 4.68 -23.17 7.46
N ILE A 12 5.40 -22.08 7.78
CA ILE A 12 4.79 -20.75 7.88
C ILE A 12 4.41 -20.17 6.51
N VAL A 13 5.19 -20.46 5.46
CA VAL A 13 4.84 -20.09 4.08
C VAL A 13 3.59 -20.84 3.62
N THR A 14 3.50 -22.14 3.91
CA THR A 14 2.31 -22.94 3.59
C THR A 14 1.08 -22.43 4.34
N PHE A 15 1.24 -22.10 5.62
CA PHE A 15 0.18 -21.51 6.43
C PHE A 15 -0.32 -20.17 5.85
N PHE A 16 0.59 -19.26 5.49
CA PHE A 16 0.23 -18.00 4.85
C PHE A 16 -0.49 -18.23 3.52
N ALA A 17 0.02 -19.11 2.67
CA ALA A 17 -0.59 -19.42 1.38
C ALA A 17 -2.00 -20.01 1.55
N ALA A 18 -2.19 -20.89 2.53
CA ALA A 18 -3.50 -21.48 2.83
C ALA A 18 -4.52 -20.40 3.27
N LEU A 19 -4.12 -19.45 4.12
CA LEU A 19 -4.98 -18.34 4.53
C LEU A 19 -5.25 -17.35 3.38
N ARG A 20 -4.32 -17.17 2.44
CA ARG A 20 -4.49 -16.30 1.27
C ARG A 20 -5.21 -16.97 0.11
N PHE A 21 -5.31 -18.30 0.09
CA PHE A 21 -5.90 -19.04 -1.03
C PHE A 21 -7.34 -18.62 -1.38
N PRO A 22 -8.27 -18.40 -0.41
CA PRO A 22 -9.61 -17.90 -0.71
C PRO A 22 -9.64 -16.57 -1.47
N SER A 23 -8.61 -15.73 -1.30
CA SER A 23 -8.54 -14.41 -1.94
C SER A 23 -8.56 -14.48 -3.47
N LEU A 24 -8.05 -15.58 -4.03
CA LEU A 24 -8.02 -15.80 -5.49
C LEU A 24 -9.43 -15.93 -6.09
N PHE A 25 -10.42 -16.29 -5.27
CA PHE A 25 -11.79 -16.57 -5.71
C PHE A 25 -12.80 -15.53 -5.26
N GLU A 26 -12.39 -14.47 -4.55
CA GLU A 26 -13.33 -13.39 -4.21
C GLU A 26 -13.83 -12.73 -5.49
N PRO A 27 -15.09 -12.27 -5.52
CA PRO A 27 -15.63 -11.59 -6.68
C PRO A 27 -14.96 -10.23 -6.92
N TYR A 28 -15.35 -9.58 -7.99
CA TYR A 28 -15.02 -8.19 -8.28
C TYR A 28 -15.88 -7.29 -7.41
N TRP A 29 -15.40 -6.95 -6.21
CA TRP A 29 -16.18 -6.22 -5.20
C TRP A 29 -15.43 -5.03 -4.58
N TYR A 30 -14.11 -5.13 -4.45
CA TYR A 30 -13.31 -4.11 -3.75
C TYR A 30 -13.06 -2.91 -4.65
N GLY A 31 -13.54 -1.73 -4.25
CA GLY A 31 -13.59 -0.53 -5.10
C GLY A 31 -12.22 -0.12 -5.68
N ASP A 32 -11.17 -0.12 -4.85
CA ASP A 32 -9.81 0.21 -5.31
C ASP A 32 -9.29 -0.80 -6.35
N GLU A 33 -9.49 -2.10 -6.11
CA GLU A 33 -9.09 -3.15 -7.07
C GLU A 33 -9.84 -2.92 -8.39
N GLY A 34 -11.12 -2.55 -8.34
CA GLY A 34 -11.90 -2.16 -9.50
C GLY A 34 -11.29 -1.00 -10.28
N VAL A 35 -10.80 0.06 -9.60
CA VAL A 35 -10.09 1.16 -10.26
C VAL A 35 -8.83 0.63 -10.94
N TYR A 36 -8.01 -0.15 -10.23
CA TYR A 36 -6.75 -0.68 -10.75
C TYR A 36 -6.94 -1.60 -11.96
N GLN A 37 -7.99 -2.41 -11.95
CA GLN A 37 -8.36 -3.27 -13.08
C GLN A 37 -8.64 -2.46 -14.34
N VAL A 38 -9.45 -1.41 -14.22
CA VAL A 38 -9.81 -0.55 -15.35
C VAL A 38 -8.61 0.22 -15.84
N VAL A 39 -7.80 0.78 -14.93
CA VAL A 39 -6.57 1.49 -15.29
C VAL A 39 -5.57 0.56 -15.98
N GLY A 40 -5.31 -0.62 -15.42
CA GLY A 40 -4.42 -1.60 -16.03
C GLY A 40 -4.90 -2.09 -17.41
N THR A 41 -6.21 -2.31 -17.56
CA THR A 41 -6.82 -2.66 -18.85
C THR A 41 -6.64 -1.53 -19.88
N ALA A 42 -6.87 -0.28 -19.46
CA ALA A 42 -6.71 0.90 -20.31
C ALA A 42 -5.26 1.10 -20.77
N ILE A 43 -4.28 0.95 -19.87
CA ILE A 43 -2.85 1.02 -20.21
C ILE A 43 -2.51 -0.05 -21.26
N ARG A 44 -3.01 -1.27 -21.09
CA ARG A 44 -2.77 -2.36 -22.06
C ARG A 44 -3.42 -2.11 -23.43
N GLN A 45 -4.47 -1.30 -23.47
CA GLN A 45 -5.10 -0.82 -24.71
C GLN A 45 -4.46 0.46 -25.26
N GLY A 46 -3.31 0.88 -24.72
CA GLY A 46 -2.53 2.01 -25.21
C GLY A 46 -2.90 3.37 -24.61
N ARG A 47 -3.80 3.44 -23.62
CA ARG A 47 -4.10 4.70 -22.95
C ARG A 47 -2.94 5.15 -22.07
N ILE A 48 -2.63 6.44 -22.13
CA ILE A 48 -1.58 7.06 -21.31
C ILE A 48 -2.11 7.35 -19.90
N LEU A 49 -1.39 6.85 -18.89
CA LEU A 49 -1.71 7.04 -17.47
C LEU A 49 -1.66 8.53 -17.08
N TYR A 50 -2.61 8.94 -16.24
CA TYR A 50 -2.90 10.28 -15.70
C TYR A 50 -3.56 11.27 -16.68
N SER A 51 -3.24 11.21 -17.97
CA SER A 51 -3.87 12.07 -18.98
C SER A 51 -5.11 11.45 -19.61
N GLU A 52 -5.08 10.17 -19.98
CA GLU A 52 -6.17 9.48 -20.69
C GLU A 52 -6.90 8.45 -19.82
N ILE A 53 -6.26 8.01 -18.73
CA ILE A 53 -6.85 7.20 -17.67
C ILE A 53 -6.24 7.58 -16.33
N TRP A 54 -7.05 7.80 -15.29
CA TRP A 54 -6.63 8.50 -14.08
C TRP A 54 -6.93 7.72 -12.80
N ASP A 55 -5.96 7.74 -11.88
CA ASP A 55 -6.08 7.46 -10.45
C ASP A 55 -4.92 8.16 -9.70
N ASN A 56 -4.96 8.22 -8.36
CA ASN A 56 -4.08 9.09 -7.56
C ASN A 56 -2.80 8.44 -7.00
N LYS A 57 -2.47 7.21 -7.43
CA LYS A 57 -1.30 6.48 -6.94
C LYS A 57 -0.12 6.59 -7.90
N PRO A 58 1.09 6.31 -7.42
CA PRO A 58 2.26 6.12 -8.27
C PRO A 58 2.09 4.99 -9.30
N PRO A 59 2.91 4.96 -10.37
CA PRO A 59 2.62 4.18 -11.57
C PRO A 59 2.77 2.66 -11.42
N ILE A 60 3.63 2.16 -10.53
CA ILE A 60 4.01 0.73 -10.51
C ILE A 60 2.82 -0.18 -10.26
N LEU A 61 1.90 0.20 -9.38
CA LEU A 61 0.70 -0.60 -9.11
C LEU A 61 -0.10 -0.84 -10.39
N TYR A 62 -0.33 0.21 -11.19
CA TYR A 62 -1.09 0.07 -12.43
C TYR A 62 -0.34 -0.72 -13.49
N LEU A 63 1.00 -0.65 -13.51
CA LEU A 63 1.82 -1.50 -14.38
C LEU A 63 1.68 -2.98 -14.00
N ILE A 64 1.65 -3.31 -12.70
CA ILE A 64 1.36 -4.68 -12.23
C ILE A 64 -0.01 -5.14 -12.76
N TYR A 65 -1.04 -4.31 -12.62
CA TYR A 65 -2.37 -4.62 -13.15
C TYR A 65 -2.38 -4.73 -14.69
N ALA A 66 -1.63 -3.89 -15.40
CA ALA A 66 -1.53 -3.92 -16.86
C ALA A 66 -0.84 -5.20 -17.38
N LEU A 67 0.17 -5.72 -16.68
CA LEU A 67 0.82 -7.00 -17.01
C LEU A 67 -0.19 -8.15 -17.12
N PHE A 68 -1.23 -8.12 -16.29
CA PHE A 68 -2.28 -9.12 -16.24
C PHE A 68 -3.59 -8.66 -16.90
N ASN A 69 -3.58 -7.59 -17.72
CA ASN A 69 -4.79 -7.05 -18.36
C ASN A 69 -5.92 -6.68 -17.38
N GLY A 70 -5.59 -6.31 -16.14
CA GLY A 70 -6.57 -6.10 -15.08
C GLY A 70 -7.35 -7.36 -14.68
N GLU A 71 -6.88 -8.56 -15.01
CA GLU A 71 -7.51 -9.81 -14.56
C GLU A 71 -7.24 -10.05 -13.08
N GLN A 72 -8.27 -9.95 -12.26
CA GLN A 72 -8.13 -9.90 -10.81
C GLN A 72 -7.52 -11.17 -10.21
N PHE A 73 -7.86 -12.34 -10.76
CA PHE A 73 -7.31 -13.62 -10.32
C PHE A 73 -5.78 -13.61 -10.37
N TYR A 74 -5.20 -13.23 -11.52
CA TYR A 74 -3.75 -13.25 -11.70
C TYR A 74 -3.04 -12.18 -10.88
N VAL A 75 -3.68 -11.01 -10.70
CA VAL A 75 -3.12 -9.96 -9.85
C VAL A 75 -3.11 -10.37 -8.37
N ARG A 76 -4.16 -11.04 -7.88
CA ARG A 76 -4.18 -11.61 -6.52
C ARG A 76 -3.21 -12.78 -6.37
N LEU A 77 -3.04 -13.60 -7.41
CA LEU A 77 -2.00 -14.64 -7.43
C LEU A 77 -0.60 -14.02 -7.34
N ALA A 78 -0.34 -12.95 -8.09
CA ALA A 78 0.90 -12.19 -7.97
C ALA A 78 1.07 -11.60 -6.56
N SER A 79 0.01 -11.02 -5.97
CA SER A 79 0.04 -10.53 -4.59
C SER A 79 0.35 -11.65 -3.58
N LEU A 80 -0.19 -12.86 -3.76
CA LEU A 80 0.12 -14.02 -2.94
C LEU A 80 1.60 -14.42 -3.05
N ILE A 81 2.14 -14.47 -4.27
CA ILE A 81 3.55 -14.80 -4.52
C ILE A 81 4.48 -13.74 -3.92
N VAL A 82 4.18 -12.45 -4.12
CA VAL A 82 4.90 -11.35 -3.47
C VAL A 82 4.81 -11.47 -1.95
N GLY A 83 3.64 -11.83 -1.42
CA GLY A 83 3.44 -12.05 0.00
C GLY A 83 4.31 -13.17 0.58
N ILE A 84 4.41 -14.30 -0.13
CA ILE A 84 5.33 -15.40 0.22
C ILE A 84 6.78 -14.90 0.21
N GLY A 85 7.20 -14.21 -0.84
CA GLY A 85 8.53 -13.61 -0.92
C GLY A 85 8.81 -12.67 0.26
N THR A 86 7.81 -11.88 0.65
CA THR A 86 7.88 -10.94 1.77
C THR A 86 8.15 -11.67 3.09
N ILE A 87 7.45 -12.78 3.35
CA ILE A 87 7.67 -13.60 4.56
C ILE A 87 9.05 -14.22 4.58
N VAL A 88 9.52 -14.73 3.44
CA VAL A 88 10.86 -15.32 3.31
C VAL A 88 11.93 -14.26 3.61
N VAL A 89 11.83 -13.07 3.02
CA VAL A 89 12.78 -11.98 3.27
C VAL A 89 12.69 -11.48 4.71
N PHE A 90 11.48 -11.37 5.28
CA PHE A 90 11.27 -11.02 6.69
C PHE A 90 11.94 -12.04 7.62
N TYR A 91 11.80 -13.33 7.36
CA TYR A 91 12.45 -14.39 8.14
C TYR A 91 13.98 -14.24 8.13
N TYR A 92 14.57 -13.98 6.96
CA TYR A 92 16.00 -13.74 6.85
C TYR A 92 16.45 -12.44 7.52
N LEU A 93 15.63 -11.39 7.48
CA LEU A 93 15.85 -10.17 8.26
C LEU A 93 15.84 -10.47 9.76
N ALA A 94 14.86 -11.22 10.25
CA ALA A 94 14.77 -11.62 11.65
C ALA A 94 16.00 -12.46 12.10
N ILE A 95 16.49 -13.38 11.27
CA ILE A 95 17.75 -14.12 11.53
C ILE A 95 18.94 -13.18 11.68
N LYS A 96 19.00 -12.10 10.89
CA LYS A 96 20.11 -11.14 10.98
C LYS A 96 20.02 -10.24 12.21
N ILE A 97 18.80 -10.01 12.73
CA ILE A 97 18.54 -9.14 13.87
C ILE A 97 18.62 -9.89 15.21
N PHE A 98 18.13 -11.13 15.30
CA PHE A 98 17.99 -11.84 16.57
C PHE A 98 18.95 -13.03 16.68
N LYS A 99 19.40 -13.32 17.90
CA LYS A 99 20.17 -14.53 18.20
C LYS A 99 19.29 -15.65 18.72
N ASN A 100 18.21 -15.32 19.43
CA ASN A 100 17.30 -16.31 19.99
C ASN A 100 16.32 -16.82 18.92
N LEU A 101 16.23 -18.15 18.76
CA LEU A 101 15.31 -18.80 17.83
C LEU A 101 13.83 -18.44 18.10
N TYR A 102 13.43 -18.27 19.36
CA TYR A 102 12.06 -17.88 19.71
C TYR A 102 11.74 -16.46 19.23
N SER A 103 12.68 -15.52 19.32
CA SER A 103 12.52 -14.16 18.78
C SER A 103 12.29 -14.20 17.27
N ILE A 104 13.07 -15.02 16.55
CA ILE A 104 12.97 -15.20 15.09
C ILE A 104 11.62 -15.83 14.72
N TYR A 105 11.27 -16.95 15.34
CA TYR A 105 10.06 -17.70 14.98
C TYR A 105 8.79 -16.95 15.36
N PHE A 106 8.73 -16.36 16.55
CA PHE A 106 7.53 -15.65 17.00
C PHE A 106 7.29 -14.36 16.21
N SER A 107 8.35 -13.58 15.93
CA SER A 107 8.22 -12.40 15.05
C SER A 107 7.78 -12.79 13.64
N THR A 108 8.36 -13.83 13.04
CA THR A 108 7.99 -14.30 11.70
C THR A 108 6.57 -14.86 11.67
N ALA A 109 6.17 -15.65 12.67
CA ALA A 109 4.83 -16.20 12.74
C ALA A 109 3.77 -15.11 12.94
N PHE A 110 4.04 -14.12 13.79
CA PHE A 110 3.16 -12.97 13.98
C PHE A 110 3.03 -12.15 12.70
N PHE A 111 4.15 -11.86 12.03
CA PHE A 111 4.17 -11.16 10.74
C PHE A 111 3.31 -11.89 9.69
N ALA A 112 3.57 -13.18 9.48
CA ALA A 112 2.86 -14.00 8.49
C ALA A 112 1.36 -14.08 8.80
N LEU A 113 0.99 -14.27 10.07
CA LEU A 113 -0.41 -14.30 10.48
C LEU A 113 -1.10 -12.96 10.20
N MET A 114 -0.59 -11.85 10.72
CA MET A 114 -1.21 -10.54 10.53
C MET A 114 -1.28 -10.12 9.06
N PHE A 115 -0.25 -10.46 8.28
CA PHE A 115 -0.23 -10.16 6.85
C PHE A 115 -1.16 -11.03 6.01
N SER A 116 -1.49 -12.24 6.47
CA SER A 116 -2.41 -13.13 5.75
C SER A 116 -3.88 -12.77 5.94
N LEU A 117 -4.24 -12.16 7.08
CA LEU A 117 -5.64 -12.03 7.49
C LEU A 117 -6.36 -10.89 6.77
N PRO A 118 -7.67 -11.06 6.48
CA PRO A 118 -8.50 -9.99 5.90
C PRO A 118 -8.75 -8.81 6.85
N VAL A 119 -8.41 -8.96 8.14
CA VAL A 119 -8.56 -7.91 9.16
C VAL A 119 -7.75 -6.66 8.82
N LEU A 120 -6.57 -6.84 8.23
CA LEU A 120 -5.71 -5.74 7.76
C LEU A 120 -5.73 -5.63 6.23
N GLU A 121 -6.69 -6.29 5.57
CA GLU A 121 -6.80 -6.37 4.12
C GLU A 121 -5.55 -6.98 3.46
N GLY A 122 -4.93 -7.92 4.18
CA GLY A 122 -3.85 -8.73 3.66
C GLY A 122 -4.29 -9.48 2.41
N ASN A 123 -5.54 -9.91 2.31
CA ASN A 123 -6.10 -10.63 1.15
C ASN A 123 -6.24 -9.78 -0.14
N ILE A 124 -6.28 -8.45 -0.03
CA ILE A 124 -6.54 -7.54 -1.17
C ILE A 124 -5.24 -7.28 -1.94
N ALA A 125 -5.27 -7.26 -3.28
CA ALA A 125 -4.12 -6.91 -4.09
C ALA A 125 -3.91 -5.38 -4.17
N ASN A 126 -3.80 -4.73 -3.01
CA ASN A 126 -3.61 -3.28 -2.91
C ASN A 126 -2.12 -2.88 -2.89
N ALA A 127 -1.83 -1.59 -3.07
CA ALA A 127 -0.48 -1.03 -3.12
C ALA A 127 0.39 -1.42 -1.92
N GLU A 128 -0.20 -1.44 -0.72
CA GLU A 128 0.45 -1.77 0.54
C GLU A 128 0.98 -3.19 0.55
N ASN A 129 0.23 -4.13 -0.05
CA ASN A 129 0.64 -5.54 -0.14
C ASN A 129 1.87 -5.70 -1.04
N PHE A 130 1.94 -4.94 -2.14
CA PHE A 130 3.07 -5.01 -3.07
C PHE A 130 4.31 -4.28 -2.58
N MET A 131 4.15 -3.16 -1.85
CA MET A 131 5.31 -2.37 -1.40
C MET A 131 6.06 -3.00 -0.21
N LEU A 132 5.45 -3.93 0.54
CA LEU A 132 6.09 -4.54 1.71
C LEU A 132 7.36 -5.34 1.38
N LEU A 133 7.36 -6.10 0.28
CA LEU A 133 8.54 -6.87 -0.17
C LEU A 133 9.75 -5.96 -0.39
N PRO A 134 9.70 -4.91 -1.24
CA PRO A 134 10.84 -4.03 -1.44
C PRO A 134 11.25 -3.29 -0.15
N VAL A 135 10.30 -2.85 0.69
CA VAL A 135 10.64 -2.21 1.97
C VAL A 135 11.44 -3.16 2.86
N ILE A 136 10.92 -4.36 3.14
CA ILE A 136 11.61 -5.33 4.02
C ILE A 136 12.92 -5.79 3.40
N GLY A 137 12.98 -5.93 2.07
CA GLY A 137 14.21 -6.21 1.32
C GLY A 137 15.28 -5.13 1.49
N ALA A 138 14.91 -3.85 1.50
CA ALA A 138 15.84 -2.75 1.73
C ALA A 138 16.44 -2.81 3.15
N PHE A 139 15.61 -3.03 4.17
CA PHE A 139 16.08 -3.23 5.54
C PHE A 139 16.98 -4.47 5.65
N TYR A 140 16.62 -5.57 4.99
CA TYR A 140 17.47 -6.78 4.91
C TYR A 140 18.85 -6.49 4.33
N TYR A 141 18.94 -5.82 3.18
CA TYR A 141 20.23 -5.50 2.55
C TYR A 141 21.11 -4.63 3.45
N VAL A 142 20.53 -3.61 4.09
CA VAL A 142 21.26 -2.73 5.01
C VAL A 142 21.80 -3.50 6.22
N VAL A 143 20.98 -4.34 6.86
CA VAL A 143 21.40 -5.13 8.02
C VAL A 143 22.42 -6.21 7.62
N ALA A 144 22.21 -6.88 6.48
CA ALA A 144 23.11 -7.90 5.97
C ALA A 144 24.50 -7.32 5.63
N SER A 145 24.55 -6.12 5.03
CA SER A 145 25.80 -5.43 4.68
C SER A 145 26.63 -5.02 5.90
N SER A 146 25.96 -4.69 7.02
CA SER A 146 26.60 -4.29 8.27
C SER A 146 27.23 -5.47 9.03
N SER A 147 26.89 -6.70 8.65
CA SER A 147 27.36 -7.93 9.29
C SER A 147 28.63 -8.53 8.65
N THR A 148 29.14 -7.98 7.55
CA THR A 148 30.31 -8.49 6.82
C THR A 148 31.63 -7.82 7.24
N PRO A 149 32.73 -8.58 7.53
CA PRO A 149 34.01 -8.01 7.93
C PRO A 149 34.65 -7.10 6.86
N ILE A 150 35.17 -5.95 7.29
CA ILE A 150 35.63 -4.83 6.45
C ILE A 150 36.79 -5.20 5.51
N LYS A 151 37.64 -6.18 5.86
CA LYS A 151 38.88 -6.49 5.11
C LYS A 151 38.67 -7.06 3.68
N SER A 152 37.46 -7.47 3.31
CA SER A 152 37.11 -7.91 1.94
C SER A 152 35.77 -7.33 1.42
N GLY A 153 35.08 -6.50 2.21
CA GLY A 153 33.63 -6.25 2.09
C GLY A 153 33.18 -4.84 1.71
N SER A 154 34.09 -3.89 1.44
CA SER A 154 33.73 -2.48 1.14
C SER A 154 32.81 -2.34 -0.09
N LYS A 155 33.15 -2.99 -1.22
CA LYS A 155 32.35 -2.91 -2.46
C LYS A 155 30.94 -3.51 -2.30
N ASN A 156 30.81 -4.64 -1.60
CA ASN A 156 29.51 -5.29 -1.40
C ASN A 156 28.60 -4.47 -0.48
N ARG A 157 29.16 -3.73 0.49
CA ARG A 157 28.39 -2.85 1.36
C ARG A 157 27.74 -1.71 0.59
N PHE A 158 28.51 -1.00 -0.25
CA PHE A 158 27.96 0.06 -1.09
C PHE A 158 26.93 -0.45 -2.08
N LEU A 159 27.17 -1.62 -2.70
CA LEU A 159 26.21 -2.24 -3.61
C LEU A 159 24.89 -2.58 -2.89
N PHE A 160 24.94 -3.18 -1.70
CA PHE A 160 23.74 -3.52 -0.94
C PHE A 160 22.96 -2.27 -0.49
N THR A 161 23.66 -1.21 -0.07
CA THR A 161 23.01 0.07 0.26
C THR A 161 22.40 0.74 -0.96
N PHE A 162 23.05 0.68 -2.12
CA PHE A 162 22.48 1.16 -3.38
C PHE A 162 21.22 0.36 -3.76
N MET A 163 21.28 -0.98 -3.67
CA MET A 163 20.13 -1.86 -3.92
C MET A 163 18.99 -1.62 -2.93
N ALA A 164 19.28 -1.34 -1.66
CA ALA A 164 18.28 -0.93 -0.68
C ALA A 164 17.58 0.36 -1.10
N GLY A 165 18.33 1.35 -1.60
CA GLY A 165 17.79 2.58 -2.15
C GLY A 165 16.87 2.31 -3.34
N VAL A 166 17.30 1.49 -4.29
CA VAL A 166 16.50 1.07 -5.45
C VAL A 166 15.20 0.41 -5.01
N LEU A 167 15.24 -0.53 -4.07
CA LEU A 167 14.03 -1.17 -3.53
C LEU A 167 13.09 -0.15 -2.86
N MET A 168 13.61 0.77 -2.04
CA MET A 168 12.80 1.85 -1.47
C MET A 168 12.15 2.73 -2.55
N SER A 169 12.83 2.92 -3.68
CA SER A 169 12.28 3.62 -4.85
C SER A 169 11.09 2.88 -5.45
N PHE A 170 11.21 1.57 -5.66
CA PHE A 170 10.10 0.72 -6.13
C PHE A 170 8.93 0.73 -5.14
N ALA A 171 9.19 0.73 -3.83
CA ALA A 171 8.15 0.87 -2.82
C ALA A 171 7.43 2.23 -2.91
N PHE A 172 8.20 3.32 -3.02
CA PHE A 172 7.67 4.69 -3.17
C PHE A 172 6.87 4.89 -4.46
N LEU A 173 7.35 4.34 -5.56
CA LEU A 173 6.69 4.35 -6.87
C LEU A 173 5.54 3.34 -6.98
N THR A 174 5.30 2.53 -5.94
CA THR A 174 4.07 1.75 -5.74
C THR A 174 3.09 2.52 -4.85
N LYS A 175 3.59 3.13 -3.76
CA LYS A 175 2.81 4.01 -2.89
C LYS A 175 3.71 5.06 -2.22
N THR A 176 3.33 6.33 -2.32
CA THR A 176 4.14 7.47 -1.84
C THR A 176 4.45 7.42 -0.34
N VAL A 177 3.61 6.78 0.47
CA VAL A 177 3.81 6.66 1.92
C VAL A 177 5.04 5.84 2.31
N ALA A 178 5.62 5.05 1.40
CA ALA A 178 6.89 4.35 1.64
C ALA A 178 8.07 5.33 1.84
N ILE A 179 7.88 6.64 1.60
CA ILE A 179 8.86 7.67 1.98
C ILE A 179 9.15 7.67 3.48
N PHE A 180 8.18 7.28 4.33
CA PHE A 180 8.39 7.18 5.77
C PHE A 180 9.29 6.00 6.15
N ASP A 181 9.17 4.88 5.43
CA ASP A 181 10.09 3.75 5.55
C ASP A 181 11.50 4.10 5.06
N MET A 182 11.61 4.89 3.98
CA MET A 182 12.90 5.41 3.49
C MET A 182 13.54 6.34 4.52
N ALA A 183 12.77 7.25 5.11
CA ALA A 183 13.22 8.13 6.16
C ALA A 183 13.68 7.35 7.40
N ALA A 184 12.93 6.31 7.80
CA ALA A 184 13.32 5.43 8.88
C ALA A 184 14.66 4.74 8.60
N LEU A 185 14.84 4.18 7.41
CA LEU A 185 16.08 3.50 7.02
C LEU A 185 17.27 4.46 6.99
N PHE A 186 17.09 5.65 6.41
CA PHE A 186 18.09 6.71 6.36
C PHE A 186 18.50 7.16 7.77
N ILE A 187 17.52 7.46 8.65
CA ILE A 187 17.79 7.93 10.00
C ILE A 187 18.41 6.81 10.84
N ALA A 188 17.98 5.56 10.68
CA ALA A 188 18.61 4.44 11.37
C ALA A 188 20.08 4.28 10.97
N LEU A 189 20.41 4.35 9.67
CA LEU A 189 21.81 4.35 9.21
C LEU A 189 22.61 5.50 9.82
N PHE A 190 22.06 6.70 9.78
CA PHE A 190 22.70 7.90 10.33
C PHE A 190 22.95 7.78 11.84
N VAL A 191 21.98 7.31 12.62
CA VAL A 191 22.11 7.12 14.08
C VAL A 191 23.11 6.00 14.39
N LEU A 192 23.08 4.90 13.63
CA LEU A 192 23.99 3.77 13.83
C LEU A 192 25.45 4.13 13.53
N ARG A 193 25.69 5.06 12.60
CA ARG A 193 27.03 5.61 12.33
C ARG A 193 27.66 6.22 13.57
N PHE A 194 26.88 6.96 14.37
CA PHE A 194 27.35 7.62 15.58
C PHE A 194 27.14 6.80 16.85
N PHE A 195 26.83 5.50 16.75
CA PHE A 195 26.46 4.69 17.90
C PHE A 195 27.43 4.85 19.10
N GLU A 196 28.74 4.76 18.83
CA GLU A 196 29.82 4.85 19.84
C GLU A 196 30.31 6.29 20.08
N GLU A 197 30.19 7.19 19.11
CA GLU A 197 30.82 8.53 19.15
C GLU A 197 29.92 9.62 19.75
N MET A 198 28.63 9.37 19.94
CA MET A 198 27.65 10.39 20.28
C MET A 198 27.67 10.75 21.78
N HIS A 199 28.78 11.34 22.24
CA HIS A 199 28.88 11.97 23.55
C HIS A 199 28.46 13.43 23.42
N LEU A 200 27.23 13.74 23.87
CA LEU A 200 26.64 15.09 23.86
C LEU A 200 27.34 16.02 24.87
N THR A 201 28.62 16.32 24.66
CA THR A 201 29.39 17.29 25.46
C THR A 201 29.81 18.46 24.58
N ALA A 202 29.52 19.69 25.03
CA ALA A 202 29.73 20.94 24.29
C ALA A 202 31.18 21.16 23.81
N LYS A 203 32.17 20.50 24.43
CA LYS A 203 33.61 20.67 24.13
C LYS A 203 34.07 20.15 22.77
N ASN A 204 33.27 19.36 22.03
CA ASN A 204 33.72 18.70 20.80
C ASN A 204 32.90 19.04 19.54
N ILE A 205 32.16 20.15 19.52
CA ILE A 205 31.18 20.44 18.46
C ILE A 205 31.80 20.50 17.06
N HIS A 206 33.01 21.08 16.91
CA HIS A 206 33.70 21.13 15.61
C HIS A 206 34.22 19.77 15.09
N ARG A 207 34.52 18.83 15.99
CA ARG A 207 34.90 17.45 15.61
C ARG A 207 33.67 16.68 15.17
N HIS A 208 32.55 16.84 15.88
CA HIS A 208 31.26 16.25 15.50
C HIS A 208 30.75 16.81 14.18
N ILE A 209 30.83 18.12 13.94
CA ILE A 209 30.45 18.74 12.66
C ILE A 209 31.28 18.17 11.49
N ARG A 210 32.60 18.02 11.66
CA ARG A 210 33.45 17.38 10.63
C ARG A 210 33.13 15.89 10.41
N ALA A 211 32.82 15.15 11.46
CA ALA A 211 32.38 13.75 11.37
C ALA A 211 30.95 13.58 10.83
N ILE A 212 30.12 14.63 10.89
CA ILE A 212 28.80 14.65 10.23
C ILE A 212 28.96 14.78 8.71
N ILE A 213 29.91 15.60 8.26
CA ILE A 213 30.16 15.90 6.84
C ILE A 213 31.00 14.79 6.18
N ASN A 214 32.06 14.33 6.83
CA ASN A 214 32.89 13.22 6.33
C ASN A 214 32.28 11.89 6.76
N GLY A 215 32.02 10.96 5.83
CA GLY A 215 31.44 9.65 6.16
C GLY A 215 29.97 9.46 5.79
N LEU A 216 29.39 10.33 4.95
CA LEU A 216 28.01 10.23 4.44
C LEU A 216 27.89 9.32 3.21
N GLU A 217 28.89 8.49 2.92
CA GLU A 217 28.92 7.75 1.66
C GLU A 217 27.80 6.72 1.59
N GLN A 218 27.44 6.07 2.70
CA GLN A 218 26.35 5.09 2.74
C GLN A 218 24.99 5.76 2.55
N GLU A 219 24.73 6.85 3.26
CA GLU A 219 23.52 7.65 3.14
C GLU A 219 23.37 8.24 1.73
N THR A 220 24.47 8.74 1.17
CA THR A 220 24.51 9.27 -0.21
C THR A 220 24.21 8.17 -1.22
N VAL A 221 24.83 6.99 -1.07
CA VAL A 221 24.59 5.85 -1.98
C VAL A 221 23.16 5.32 -1.86
N LEU A 222 22.58 5.31 -0.65
CA LEU A 222 21.17 4.98 -0.44
C LEU A 222 20.26 5.96 -1.19
N VAL A 223 20.52 7.27 -1.05
CA VAL A 223 19.74 8.33 -1.71
C VAL A 223 19.89 8.28 -3.23
N ILE A 224 21.10 8.02 -3.76
CA ILE A 224 21.31 7.84 -5.20
C ILE A 224 20.50 6.63 -5.71
N GLY A 225 20.54 5.50 -4.99
CA GLY A 225 19.73 4.33 -5.33
C GLY A 225 18.23 4.63 -5.30
N PHE A 226 17.77 5.42 -4.33
CA PHE A 226 16.37 5.82 -4.20
C PHE A 226 15.90 6.76 -5.33
N ILE A 227 16.72 7.74 -5.69
CA ILE A 227 16.38 8.74 -6.69
C ILE A 227 16.46 8.18 -8.12
N ALA A 228 17.36 7.22 -8.40
CA ALA A 228 17.61 6.75 -9.76
C ALA A 228 16.35 6.23 -10.50
N PRO A 229 15.53 5.31 -9.96
CA PRO A 229 14.28 4.90 -10.63
C PRO A 229 13.21 6.00 -10.69
N ILE A 230 13.20 6.93 -9.73
CA ILE A 230 12.30 8.11 -9.75
C ILE A 230 12.64 9.00 -10.94
N ILE A 231 13.93 9.28 -11.18
CA ILE A 231 14.38 10.05 -12.35
C ILE A 231 13.95 9.35 -13.65
N VAL A 232 14.14 8.04 -13.77
CA VAL A 232 13.69 7.28 -14.96
C VAL A 232 12.18 7.44 -15.17
N THR A 233 11.39 7.39 -14.09
CA THR A 233 9.94 7.59 -14.15
C THR A 233 9.57 9.00 -14.59
N ILE A 234 10.24 10.03 -14.05
CA ILE A 234 10.05 11.43 -14.45
C ILE A 234 10.41 11.63 -15.93
N LEU A 235 11.53 11.06 -16.39
CA LEU A 235 11.96 11.14 -17.79
C LEU A 235 10.98 10.46 -18.73
N TYR A 236 10.38 9.33 -18.33
CA TYR A 236 9.31 8.68 -19.08
C TYR A 236 8.12 9.62 -19.27
N PHE A 237 7.58 10.18 -18.19
CA PHE A 237 6.42 11.08 -18.28
C PHE A 237 6.73 12.42 -18.96
N LEU A 238 7.99 12.85 -18.93
CA LEU A 238 8.46 13.98 -19.73
C LEU A 238 8.44 13.64 -21.23
N PHE A 239 8.92 12.45 -21.61
CA PHE A 239 8.98 12.01 -23.00
C PHE A 239 7.60 11.79 -23.62
N VAL A 240 6.62 11.31 -22.84
CA VAL A 240 5.22 11.16 -23.29
C VAL A 240 4.37 12.42 -23.05
N GLU A 241 5.01 13.56 -22.75
CA GLU A 241 4.39 14.90 -22.62
C GLU A 241 3.28 15.03 -21.56
N VAL A 242 3.28 14.18 -20.53
CA VAL A 242 2.24 14.16 -19.46
C VAL A 242 2.83 14.29 -18.05
N LEU A 243 4.04 14.86 -17.93
CA LEU A 243 4.73 15.07 -16.65
C LEU A 243 3.88 15.88 -15.66
N VAL A 244 3.19 16.92 -16.13
CA VAL A 244 2.36 17.77 -15.27
C VAL A 244 1.18 16.98 -14.69
N ASP A 245 0.52 16.15 -15.51
CA ASP A 245 -0.57 15.28 -15.05
C ASP A 245 -0.09 14.25 -14.03
N PHE A 246 1.06 13.62 -14.28
CA PHE A 246 1.69 12.70 -13.32
C PHE A 246 1.97 13.37 -11.97
N LEU A 247 2.62 14.54 -11.98
CA LEU A 247 2.97 15.27 -10.75
C LEU A 247 1.73 15.71 -9.97
N ARG A 248 0.68 16.18 -10.67
CA ARG A 248 -0.59 16.57 -10.06
C ARG A 248 -1.30 15.38 -9.44
N ALA A 249 -1.44 14.28 -10.19
CA ALA A 249 -2.14 13.06 -9.76
C ALA A 249 -1.47 12.40 -8.56
N THR A 250 -0.14 12.30 -8.57
CA THR A 250 0.60 11.52 -7.58
C THR A 250 0.94 12.33 -6.32
N PHE A 251 1.19 13.64 -6.45
CA PHE A 251 1.72 14.45 -5.35
C PHE A 251 0.79 15.58 -4.94
N SER A 252 0.50 16.54 -5.84
CA SER A 252 -0.18 17.79 -5.46
C SER A 252 -1.59 17.55 -4.89
N GLN A 253 -2.36 16.65 -5.49
CA GLN A 253 -3.75 16.40 -5.10
C GLN A 253 -3.88 15.70 -3.74
N ASN A 254 -2.85 14.96 -3.32
CA ASN A 254 -2.83 14.27 -2.03
C ASN A 254 -2.65 15.25 -0.84
N VAL A 255 -2.14 16.47 -1.07
CA VAL A 255 -1.94 17.48 -0.02
C VAL A 255 -3.27 17.93 0.60
N GLY A 256 -4.26 18.27 -0.23
CA GLY A 256 -5.58 18.68 0.23
C GLY A 256 -6.30 17.55 0.99
N TYR A 257 -6.17 16.33 0.49
CA TYR A 257 -6.73 15.12 1.11
C TYR A 257 -6.20 14.90 2.54
N VAL A 258 -4.87 15.00 2.73
CA VAL A 258 -4.22 14.88 4.04
C VAL A 258 -4.57 16.08 4.93
N GLY A 259 -4.64 17.28 4.37
CA GLY A 259 -4.98 18.50 5.10
C GLY A 259 -6.36 18.47 5.73
N TYR A 260 -7.36 17.98 5.01
CA TYR A 260 -8.74 17.87 5.50
C TYR A 260 -8.83 17.05 6.80
N GLY A 261 -8.14 15.90 6.86
CA GLY A 261 -8.14 15.06 8.06
C GLY A 261 -7.35 15.65 9.22
N ASN A 262 -6.37 16.52 8.97
CA ASN A 262 -5.40 16.95 9.99
C ASN A 262 -5.68 18.34 10.59
N PHE A 263 -6.87 18.91 10.39
CA PHE A 263 -7.23 20.16 11.07
C PHE A 263 -7.33 19.96 12.58
N PHE A 264 -6.61 20.76 13.36
CA PHE A 264 -6.71 20.83 14.82
C PHE A 264 -6.26 22.19 15.30
N LEU A 265 -7.19 23.02 15.76
CA LEU A 265 -7.02 24.45 16.09
C LEU A 265 -6.62 25.34 14.89
N PHE A 266 -5.77 24.85 13.99
CA PHE A 266 -5.32 25.49 12.75
C PHE A 266 -5.08 24.42 11.65
N PRO A 267 -4.95 24.81 10.37
CA PRO A 267 -4.66 23.87 9.29
C PRO A 267 -3.42 23.02 9.58
N MET A 268 -3.52 21.71 9.38
CA MET A 268 -2.47 20.71 9.66
C MET A 268 -2.06 20.54 11.14
N GLY A 269 -2.80 21.10 12.12
CA GLY A 269 -2.46 21.01 13.54
C GLY A 269 -2.16 19.59 14.06
N PHE A 270 -2.96 18.59 13.69
CA PHE A 270 -2.69 17.20 14.09
C PHE A 270 -1.40 16.65 13.47
N LEU A 271 -1.05 17.08 12.26
CA LEU A 271 0.17 16.64 11.60
C LEU A 271 1.41 17.18 12.32
N TYR A 272 1.39 18.45 12.75
CA TYR A 272 2.48 19.01 13.55
C TYR A 272 2.63 18.31 14.90
N LEU A 273 1.53 17.96 15.56
CA LEU A 273 1.56 17.17 16.79
C LEU A 273 2.21 15.79 16.56
N LYS A 274 1.82 15.09 15.49
CA LYS A 274 2.41 13.80 15.13
C LYS A 274 3.90 13.92 14.81
N LEU A 275 4.32 14.99 14.12
CA LEU A 275 5.73 15.26 13.83
C LEU A 275 6.52 15.53 15.11
N PHE A 276 5.96 16.31 16.04
CA PHE A 276 6.57 16.52 17.36
C PHE A 276 6.74 15.20 18.12
N LEU A 277 5.69 14.37 18.15
CA LEU A 277 5.76 13.04 18.78
C LEU A 277 6.79 12.13 18.12
N LEU A 278 6.86 12.12 16.78
CA LEU A 278 7.88 11.38 16.04
C LEU A 278 9.29 11.85 16.43
N LEU A 279 9.56 13.16 16.40
CA LEU A 279 10.85 13.73 16.80
C LEU A 279 11.19 13.39 18.26
N PHE A 280 10.22 13.49 19.16
CA PHE A 280 10.39 13.11 20.56
C PHE A 280 10.78 11.63 20.70
N LEU A 281 10.10 10.72 20.00
CA LEU A 281 10.43 9.29 20.00
C LEU A 281 11.84 9.03 19.43
N LEU A 282 12.23 9.71 18.35
CA LEU A 282 13.58 9.60 17.78
C LEU A 282 14.65 10.08 18.79
N LEU A 283 14.40 11.19 19.48
CA LEU A 283 15.30 11.69 20.53
C LEU A 283 15.42 10.69 21.69
N LEU A 284 14.33 10.02 22.09
CA LEU A 284 14.37 8.97 23.10
C LEU A 284 15.22 7.77 22.63
N VAL A 285 15.05 7.31 21.38
CA VAL A 285 15.88 6.22 20.83
C VAL A 285 17.36 6.61 20.84
N VAL A 286 17.68 7.82 20.41
CA VAL A 286 19.05 8.35 20.40
C VAL A 286 19.63 8.50 21.81
N ARG A 287 18.82 8.94 22.78
CA ARG A 287 19.19 9.11 24.19
C ARG A 287 19.47 7.79 24.90
N TYR A 288 18.71 6.73 24.58
CA TYR A 288 18.80 5.40 25.20
C TYR A 288 19.48 4.36 24.30
N ARG A 289 20.13 4.79 23.21
CA ARG A 289 20.72 3.93 22.17
C ARG A 289 21.61 2.80 22.70
N GLU A 290 22.41 3.06 23.73
CA GLU A 290 23.34 2.07 24.29
C GLU A 290 22.59 0.93 24.98
N HIS A 291 21.47 1.24 25.65
CA HIS A 291 20.60 0.25 26.28
C HIS A 291 19.81 -0.55 25.25
N LEU A 292 19.41 0.11 24.15
CA LEU A 292 18.68 -0.53 23.04
C LEU A 292 19.57 -1.40 22.16
N GLY A 293 20.87 -1.08 22.08
CA GLY A 293 21.78 -1.68 21.12
C GLY A 293 21.44 -1.36 19.66
N LYS A 294 22.31 -1.80 18.75
CA LYS A 294 22.19 -1.49 17.30
C LYS A 294 20.87 -2.00 16.71
N ASN A 295 20.45 -3.21 17.09
CA ASN A 295 19.21 -3.81 16.60
C ASN A 295 17.97 -3.12 17.16
N GLY A 296 17.99 -2.69 18.42
CA GLY A 296 16.90 -1.91 19.01
C GLY A 296 16.72 -0.58 18.29
N ILE A 297 17.80 0.15 17.99
CA ILE A 297 17.73 1.43 17.25
C ILE A 297 16.99 1.27 15.93
N LEU A 298 17.36 0.26 15.12
CA LEU A 298 16.72 -0.02 13.83
C LEU A 298 15.21 -0.27 14.02
N ILE A 299 14.85 -1.13 14.97
CA ILE A 299 13.46 -1.53 15.23
C ILE A 299 12.63 -0.34 15.72
N PHE A 300 13.12 0.41 16.71
CA PHE A 300 12.36 1.52 17.30
C PHE A 300 12.22 2.72 16.36
N ILE A 301 13.24 3.04 15.55
CA ILE A 301 13.13 4.09 14.52
C ILE A 301 12.09 3.67 13.49
N TRP A 302 12.19 2.45 12.95
CA TRP A 302 11.23 1.96 11.97
C TRP A 302 9.80 1.87 12.52
N LEU A 303 9.66 1.45 13.77
CA LEU A 303 8.37 1.43 14.46
C LEU A 303 7.78 2.84 14.63
N ALA A 304 8.58 3.82 15.06
CA ALA A 304 8.13 5.20 15.24
C ALA A 304 7.63 5.81 13.91
N PHE A 305 8.39 5.62 12.83
CA PHE A 305 7.97 6.06 11.49
C PHE A 305 6.73 5.33 10.99
N SER A 306 6.58 4.04 11.29
CA SER A 306 5.42 3.27 10.84
C SER A 306 4.14 3.63 11.59
N ILE A 307 4.23 3.94 12.89
CA ILE A 307 3.11 4.52 13.64
C ILE A 307 2.77 5.90 13.06
N PHE A 308 3.76 6.75 12.82
CA PHE A 308 3.52 8.04 12.18
C PHE A 308 2.81 7.88 10.82
N ASN A 309 3.28 6.94 10.00
CA ASN A 309 2.71 6.62 8.69
C ASN A 309 1.25 6.17 8.78
N ALA A 310 0.94 5.19 9.64
CA ALA A 310 -0.41 4.67 9.80
C ALA A 310 -1.43 5.75 10.21
N PHE A 311 -1.01 6.75 10.99
CA PHE A 311 -1.84 7.85 11.44
C PHE A 311 -1.74 9.11 10.57
N PHE A 312 -0.88 9.13 9.54
CA PHE A 312 -0.50 10.33 8.79
C PHE A 312 -1.71 11.10 8.23
N SER A 313 -2.65 10.41 7.60
CA SER A 313 -3.82 11.02 6.93
C SER A 313 -5.02 11.29 7.85
N GLN A 314 -4.97 10.88 9.12
CA GLN A 314 -6.10 10.91 10.07
C GLN A 314 -7.32 10.06 9.64
N ARG A 315 -7.16 9.15 8.68
CA ARG A 315 -8.21 8.23 8.25
C ARG A 315 -7.91 6.81 8.73
N PRO A 316 -8.83 6.16 9.48
CA PRO A 316 -8.55 4.88 10.13
C PRO A 316 -8.78 3.69 9.19
N TYR A 317 -8.22 3.72 7.97
CA TYR A 317 -8.30 2.58 7.06
C TYR A 317 -7.40 1.45 7.57
N THR A 318 -7.94 0.24 7.65
CA THR A 318 -7.26 -0.92 8.25
C THR A 318 -6.00 -1.32 7.49
N HIS A 319 -6.00 -1.20 6.16
CA HIS A 319 -4.81 -1.44 5.35
C HIS A 319 -3.64 -0.49 5.63
N TYR A 320 -3.84 0.68 6.27
CA TYR A 320 -2.72 1.54 6.68
C TYR A 320 -1.86 0.93 7.79
N LEU A 321 -2.39 -0.05 8.52
CA LEU A 321 -1.60 -0.78 9.51
C LEU A 321 -0.65 -1.80 8.87
N LEU A 322 -0.84 -2.18 7.60
CA LEU A 322 0.07 -3.09 6.88
C LEU A 322 1.51 -2.58 6.88
N VAL A 323 1.72 -1.27 6.82
CA VAL A 323 3.07 -0.66 6.85
C VAL A 323 3.79 -0.90 8.19
N ALA A 324 3.02 -1.06 9.27
CA ALA A 324 3.55 -1.21 10.62
C ALA A 324 3.76 -2.67 11.04
N ILE A 325 3.22 -3.64 10.31
CA ILE A 325 3.26 -5.05 10.75
C ILE A 325 4.70 -5.56 10.83
N ALA A 326 5.59 -5.19 9.92
CA ALA A 326 6.98 -5.64 9.91
C ALA A 326 7.77 -5.13 11.14
N PRO A 327 7.89 -3.81 11.37
CA PRO A 327 8.59 -3.31 12.55
C PRO A 327 7.90 -3.69 13.86
N PHE A 328 6.57 -3.81 13.89
CA PHE A 328 5.85 -4.28 15.08
C PHE A 328 6.15 -5.76 15.39
N SER A 329 6.22 -6.61 14.36
CA SER A 329 6.61 -8.01 14.51
C SER A 329 8.05 -8.14 15.03
N LEU A 330 8.97 -7.33 14.51
CA LEU A 330 10.34 -7.26 15.03
C LEU A 330 10.36 -6.72 16.46
N PHE A 331 9.54 -5.72 16.81
CA PHE A 331 9.43 -5.22 18.18
C PHE A 331 8.99 -6.32 19.15
N ILE A 332 8.01 -7.14 18.80
CA ILE A 332 7.62 -8.30 19.60
C ILE A 332 8.79 -9.27 19.76
N GLY A 333 9.50 -9.60 18.67
CA GLY A 333 10.71 -10.43 18.73
C GLY A 333 11.79 -9.84 19.64
N TYR A 334 11.96 -8.52 19.61
CA TYR A 334 12.90 -7.78 20.45
C TYR A 334 12.56 -7.86 21.94
N MET A 335 11.27 -7.88 22.31
CA MET A 335 10.84 -8.10 23.70
C MET A 335 11.28 -9.46 24.24
N ILE A 336 11.25 -10.49 23.38
CA ILE A 336 11.69 -11.86 23.73
C ILE A 336 13.22 -11.92 23.83
N GLU A 337 13.92 -11.26 22.91
CA GLU A 337 15.39 -11.18 22.88
C GLU A 337 15.94 -10.47 24.12
N ASN A 338 15.33 -9.34 24.51
CA ASN A 338 15.83 -8.43 25.54
C ASN A 338 14.88 -8.36 26.74
N LYS A 339 14.76 -9.48 27.47
CA LYS A 339 13.87 -9.59 28.65
C LYS A 339 14.07 -8.49 29.69
N LYS A 340 15.28 -7.95 29.86
CA LYS A 340 15.55 -6.85 30.81
C LYS A 340 14.81 -5.55 30.45
N LEU A 341 14.57 -5.32 29.16
CA LEU A 341 13.84 -4.14 28.67
C LEU A 341 12.32 -4.34 28.67
N SER A 342 11.82 -5.53 29.04
CA SER A 342 10.39 -5.83 29.09
C SER A 342 9.59 -4.85 29.96
N MET A 343 10.18 -4.33 31.03
CA MET A 343 9.55 -3.32 31.90
C MET A 343 9.19 -2.03 31.16
N VAL A 344 9.87 -1.70 30.07
CA VAL A 344 9.59 -0.52 29.24
C VAL A 344 8.80 -0.91 27.99
N THR A 345 9.17 -2.00 27.34
CA THR A 345 8.54 -2.41 26.08
C THR A 345 7.13 -2.97 26.28
N LEU A 346 6.80 -3.58 27.41
CA LEU A 346 5.46 -4.09 27.67
C LEU A 346 4.43 -2.96 27.88
N PRO A 347 4.68 -1.93 28.70
CA PRO A 347 3.82 -0.74 28.74
C PRO A 347 3.68 -0.07 27.38
N LEU A 348 4.78 0.07 26.62
CA LEU A 348 4.74 0.63 25.28
C LEU A 348 3.84 -0.18 24.34
N LEU A 349 3.95 -1.52 24.37
CA LEU A 349 3.08 -2.41 23.60
C LEU A 349 1.61 -2.18 23.96
N ILE A 350 1.28 -2.10 25.25
CA ILE A 350 -0.09 -1.87 25.72
C ILE A 350 -0.61 -0.52 25.21
N VAL A 351 0.18 0.56 25.35
CA VAL A 351 -0.20 1.90 24.86
C VAL A 351 -0.43 1.89 23.35
N MET A 352 0.45 1.23 22.59
CA MET A 352 0.29 1.10 21.15
C MET A 352 -0.97 0.31 20.76
N LEU A 353 -1.24 -0.81 21.43
CA LEU A 353 -2.44 -1.60 21.16
C LEU A 353 -3.71 -0.83 21.51
N LEU A 354 -3.73 -0.13 22.65
CA LEU A 354 -4.86 0.74 23.04
C LEU A 354 -5.07 1.86 22.02
N LEU A 355 -4.00 2.50 21.57
CA LEU A 355 -4.07 3.55 20.55
C LEU A 355 -4.62 3.00 19.23
N ILE A 356 -4.09 1.87 18.74
CA ILE A 356 -4.55 1.23 17.51
C ILE A 356 -6.02 0.84 17.61
N LEU A 357 -6.42 0.18 18.70
CA LEU A 357 -7.81 -0.26 18.91
C LEU A 357 -8.79 0.90 19.12
N SER A 358 -8.32 2.06 19.62
CA SER A 358 -9.14 3.25 19.78
C SER A 358 -9.45 3.97 18.46
N VAL A 359 -8.60 3.80 17.44
CA VAL A 359 -8.71 4.52 16.17
C VAL A 359 -9.12 3.60 15.02
N PHE A 360 -8.52 2.42 14.91
CA PHE A 360 -8.77 1.46 13.84
C PHE A 360 -9.82 0.42 14.26
N ARG A 361 -10.86 0.28 13.43
CA ARG A 361 -11.92 -0.71 13.66
C ARG A 361 -11.49 -2.09 13.13
N LEU A 362 -10.65 -2.79 13.89
CA LEU A 362 -10.19 -4.14 13.56
C LEU A 362 -11.33 -5.15 13.66
N ASN A 363 -11.85 -5.59 12.51
CA ASN A 363 -13.00 -6.49 12.48
C ASN A 363 -12.59 -7.97 12.49
N PHE A 364 -11.98 -8.41 13.61
CA PHE A 364 -11.63 -9.83 13.80
C PHE A 364 -12.83 -10.77 13.71
N ARG A 365 -14.04 -10.27 14.02
CA ARG A 365 -15.29 -11.03 13.89
C ARG A 365 -15.63 -11.42 12.46
N LYS A 366 -15.10 -10.70 11.46
CA LYS A 366 -15.27 -11.05 10.04
C LYS A 366 -14.23 -12.03 9.52
N ALA A 367 -13.15 -12.31 10.26
CA ALA A 367 -12.08 -13.18 9.80
C ALA A 367 -12.55 -14.63 9.64
N ILE A 368 -13.22 -15.21 10.65
CA ILE A 368 -13.73 -16.59 10.57
C ILE A 368 -14.85 -16.71 9.51
N PRO A 369 -15.89 -15.85 9.50
CA PRO A 369 -16.94 -15.90 8.48
C PRO A 369 -16.43 -15.78 7.05
N TYR A 370 -15.29 -15.10 6.81
CA TYR A 370 -14.66 -15.04 5.49
C TYR A 370 -14.25 -16.43 4.99
N TYR A 371 -13.61 -17.23 5.83
CA TYR A 371 -13.20 -18.58 5.48
C TYR A 371 -14.40 -19.54 5.39
N GLU A 372 -15.35 -19.43 6.32
CA GLU A 372 -16.60 -20.20 6.29
C GLU A 372 -17.41 -19.93 5.02
N ASN A 373 -17.45 -18.66 4.58
CA ASN A 373 -18.09 -18.26 3.33
C ASN A 373 -17.44 -18.93 2.12
N PHE A 374 -16.10 -18.95 2.06
CA PHE A 374 -15.37 -19.64 0.98
C PHE A 374 -15.59 -21.16 0.99
N LEU A 375 -15.44 -21.81 2.16
CA LEU A 375 -15.65 -23.25 2.29
C LEU A 375 -17.09 -23.64 1.89
N SER A 376 -18.08 -22.88 2.34
CA SER A 376 -19.48 -23.14 1.99
C SER A 376 -19.73 -23.01 0.48
N PHE A 377 -19.06 -22.06 -0.19
CA PHE A 377 -19.16 -21.89 -1.64
C PHE A 377 -18.50 -23.04 -2.41
N ILE A 378 -17.26 -23.43 -2.08
CA ILE A 378 -16.57 -24.51 -2.82
C ILE A 378 -17.19 -25.90 -2.59
N PHE A 379 -17.88 -26.10 -1.46
CA PHE A 379 -18.64 -27.32 -1.19
C PHE A 379 -20.08 -27.28 -1.73
N ASN A 380 -20.41 -26.32 -2.61
CA ASN A 380 -21.73 -26.16 -3.22
C ASN A 380 -22.89 -25.96 -2.22
N ASN A 381 -22.60 -25.50 -1.01
CA ASN A 381 -23.61 -25.18 0.02
C ASN A 381 -24.10 -23.73 -0.08
N LYS A 382 -23.64 -22.96 -1.08
CA LYS A 382 -23.95 -21.54 -1.23
C LYS A 382 -24.02 -21.15 -2.71
N SER A 383 -25.01 -20.34 -3.08
CA SER A 383 -25.14 -19.84 -4.45
C SER A 383 -24.02 -18.82 -4.78
N VAL A 384 -23.78 -18.58 -6.07
CA VAL A 384 -22.83 -17.54 -6.53
C VAL A 384 -23.27 -16.15 -6.04
N GLU A 385 -24.57 -15.86 -6.11
CA GLU A 385 -25.14 -14.59 -5.66
C GLU A 385 -24.95 -14.38 -4.15
N ASP A 386 -25.24 -15.40 -3.33
CA ASP A 386 -25.05 -15.30 -1.87
C ASP A 386 -23.57 -15.18 -1.50
N TYR A 387 -22.68 -15.85 -2.25
CA TYR A 387 -21.23 -15.74 -2.06
C TYR A 387 -20.76 -14.32 -2.38
N GLN A 388 -21.27 -13.72 -3.46
CA GLN A 388 -20.98 -12.34 -3.85
C GLN A 388 -21.51 -11.32 -2.83
N ALA A 389 -22.76 -11.48 -2.39
CA ALA A 389 -23.42 -10.59 -1.46
C ALA A 389 -22.76 -10.55 -0.06
N PHE A 390 -21.99 -11.58 0.31
CA PHE A 390 -21.20 -11.59 1.54
C PHE A 390 -20.14 -10.48 1.57
N PHE A 391 -19.48 -10.20 0.45
CA PHE A 391 -18.41 -9.22 0.36
C PHE A 391 -18.95 -7.79 0.30
N ASP A 392 -19.87 -7.56 -0.63
CA ASP A 392 -20.66 -6.33 -0.71
C ASP A 392 -22.03 -6.69 -1.32
N LYS A 393 -23.11 -6.21 -0.68
CA LYS A 393 -24.49 -6.40 -1.14
C LYS A 393 -24.74 -5.87 -2.55
N LYS A 394 -23.91 -4.94 -3.04
CA LYS A 394 -23.97 -4.38 -4.39
C LYS A 394 -23.31 -5.28 -5.44
N THR A 395 -22.48 -6.24 -5.02
CA THR A 395 -21.70 -7.08 -5.94
C THR A 395 -22.59 -7.84 -6.91
N PRO A 396 -23.66 -8.56 -6.50
CA PRO A 396 -24.52 -9.27 -7.44
C PRO A 396 -25.13 -8.37 -8.52
N ARG A 397 -25.60 -7.19 -8.11
CA ARG A 397 -26.13 -6.15 -9.01
C ARG A 397 -25.08 -5.70 -10.03
N ASP A 398 -23.81 -5.55 -9.63
CA ASP A 398 -22.74 -5.14 -10.55
C ASP A 398 -22.49 -6.20 -11.65
N TYR A 399 -22.59 -7.49 -11.32
CA TYR A 399 -22.54 -8.57 -12.31
C TYR A 399 -23.77 -8.57 -13.23
N GLU A 400 -24.97 -8.34 -12.69
CA GLU A 400 -26.20 -8.25 -13.47
C GLU A 400 -26.14 -7.09 -14.49
N ILE A 401 -25.70 -5.90 -14.06
CA ILE A 401 -25.46 -4.74 -14.93
C ILE A 401 -24.42 -5.09 -16.00
N SER A 402 -23.33 -5.76 -15.63
CA SER A 402 -22.26 -6.11 -16.57
C SER A 402 -22.77 -7.07 -17.66
N ASN A 403 -23.59 -8.05 -17.29
CA ASN A 403 -24.23 -8.97 -18.23
C ASN A 403 -25.23 -8.25 -19.15
N PHE A 404 -26.00 -7.31 -18.61
CA PHE A 404 -26.87 -6.45 -19.39
C PHE A 404 -26.07 -5.66 -20.45
N VAL A 405 -24.98 -5.01 -20.05
CA VAL A 405 -24.12 -4.24 -20.96
C VAL A 405 -23.53 -5.13 -22.05
N LYS A 406 -22.99 -6.30 -21.70
CA LYS A 406 -22.46 -7.27 -22.68
C LYS A 406 -23.50 -7.71 -23.71
N THR A 407 -24.75 -7.86 -23.29
CA THR A 407 -25.84 -8.31 -24.16
C THR A 407 -26.42 -7.18 -25.01
N LYS A 408 -26.37 -5.93 -24.54
CA LYS A 408 -27.03 -4.77 -25.17
C LYS A 408 -26.06 -3.83 -25.89
N THR A 409 -24.76 -4.08 -25.81
CA THR A 409 -23.74 -3.27 -26.49
C THR A 409 -22.83 -4.12 -27.36
N ASN A 410 -22.37 -3.59 -28.48
CA ASN A 410 -21.25 -4.15 -29.25
C ASN A 410 -19.91 -3.54 -28.78
N THR A 411 -18.79 -4.04 -29.29
CA THR A 411 -17.43 -3.61 -28.89
C THR A 411 -17.14 -2.12 -29.13
N SER A 412 -17.76 -1.49 -30.13
CA SER A 412 -17.60 -0.06 -30.45
C SER A 412 -18.48 0.87 -29.61
N GLU A 413 -19.55 0.36 -29.02
CA GLU A 413 -20.48 1.15 -28.22
C GLU A 413 -19.95 1.32 -26.78
N GLY A 414 -19.72 2.57 -26.38
CA GLY A 414 -19.27 2.94 -25.03
C GLY A 414 -20.40 3.02 -24.01
N ILE A 415 -20.03 2.97 -22.74
CA ILE A 415 -20.91 3.25 -21.60
C ILE A 415 -20.26 4.28 -20.69
N PHE A 416 -21.07 4.98 -19.90
CA PHE A 416 -20.61 5.81 -18.79
C PHE A 416 -21.28 5.37 -17.50
N ILE A 417 -20.50 5.20 -16.44
CA ILE A 417 -20.99 4.80 -15.12
C ILE A 417 -20.88 5.97 -14.17
N TRP A 418 -22.03 6.44 -13.67
CA TRP A 418 -22.11 7.35 -12.54
C TRP A 418 -22.24 6.56 -11.24
N GLY A 419 -21.08 6.23 -10.67
CA GLY A 419 -20.97 5.40 -9.49
C GLY A 419 -19.54 5.19 -9.02
N ASP A 420 -19.38 4.38 -7.97
CA ASP A 420 -18.09 4.09 -7.32
C ASP A 420 -17.73 2.59 -7.47
N ASN A 421 -18.29 1.94 -8.50
CA ASN A 421 -18.16 0.53 -8.83
C ASN A 421 -17.51 0.33 -10.23
N PRO A 422 -16.24 0.76 -10.40
CA PRO A 422 -15.56 0.74 -11.69
C PRO A 422 -15.33 -0.67 -12.24
N GLN A 423 -15.39 -1.71 -11.40
CA GLN A 423 -15.30 -3.11 -11.81
C GLN A 423 -16.30 -3.50 -12.91
N VAL A 424 -17.44 -2.80 -13.00
CA VAL A 424 -18.43 -3.04 -14.07
C VAL A 424 -17.84 -2.78 -15.46
N TYR A 425 -16.94 -1.80 -15.61
CA TYR A 425 -16.22 -1.61 -16.88
C TYR A 425 -15.41 -2.85 -17.24
N LYS A 426 -14.64 -3.39 -16.29
CA LYS A 426 -13.84 -4.60 -16.51
C LYS A 426 -14.71 -5.82 -16.81
N LEU A 427 -15.74 -6.06 -16.01
CA LEU A 427 -16.67 -7.18 -16.17
C LEU A 427 -17.47 -7.12 -17.48
N SER A 428 -17.75 -5.91 -17.99
CA SER A 428 -18.47 -5.68 -19.26
C SER A 428 -17.56 -5.49 -20.47
N GLU A 429 -16.24 -5.58 -20.31
CA GLU A 429 -15.23 -5.36 -21.37
C GLU A 429 -15.32 -3.96 -21.99
N LYS A 430 -15.56 -2.96 -21.14
CA LYS A 430 -15.65 -1.54 -21.49
C LYS A 430 -14.58 -0.73 -20.79
N LEU A 431 -14.41 0.50 -21.24
CA LEU A 431 -13.60 1.53 -20.58
C LEU A 431 -14.44 2.80 -20.38
N PRO A 432 -14.10 3.64 -19.40
CA PRO A 432 -14.72 4.94 -19.26
C PRO A 432 -14.47 5.80 -20.50
N PRO A 433 -15.41 6.71 -20.84
CA PRO A 433 -15.27 7.56 -22.02
C PRO A 433 -14.17 8.61 -21.86
N GLY A 434 -13.91 9.05 -20.63
CA GLY A 434 -12.79 9.92 -20.28
C GLY A 434 -11.77 9.19 -19.42
N ARG A 435 -10.98 9.97 -18.68
CA ARG A 435 -9.95 9.44 -17.79
C ARG A 435 -10.47 8.98 -16.42
N TYR A 436 -11.67 9.41 -16.02
CA TYR A 436 -12.22 9.09 -14.70
C TYR A 436 -13.02 7.79 -14.70
N THR A 437 -12.69 6.90 -13.77
CA THR A 437 -13.32 5.58 -13.60
C THR A 437 -14.51 5.59 -12.63
N VAL A 438 -14.61 6.60 -11.77
CA VAL A 438 -15.56 6.69 -10.65
C VAL A 438 -16.05 8.11 -10.41
N SER A 439 -17.26 8.23 -9.86
CA SER A 439 -17.97 9.51 -9.67
C SER A 439 -17.24 10.47 -8.75
N TYR A 440 -16.63 9.96 -7.66
CA TYR A 440 -15.97 10.84 -6.70
C TYR A 440 -14.72 11.52 -7.27
N HIS A 441 -14.07 10.95 -8.29
CA HIS A 441 -13.00 11.63 -9.02
C HIS A 441 -13.55 12.82 -9.82
N ILE A 442 -14.75 12.68 -10.38
CA ILE A 442 -15.40 13.73 -11.17
C ILE A 442 -15.89 14.87 -10.27
N THR A 443 -16.46 14.56 -9.10
CA THR A 443 -16.96 15.58 -8.18
C THR A 443 -15.86 16.30 -7.40
N PHE A 444 -14.69 15.68 -7.26
CA PHE A 444 -13.60 16.25 -6.46
C PHE A 444 -12.82 17.35 -7.20
N TYR A 445 -12.86 17.37 -8.55
CA TYR A 445 -12.12 18.34 -9.36
C TYR A 445 -13.06 19.29 -10.11
N PRO A 446 -12.82 20.61 -10.06
CA PRO A 446 -13.70 21.61 -10.68
C PRO A 446 -13.98 21.37 -12.17
N ASP A 447 -12.94 21.06 -12.96
CA ASP A 447 -13.05 20.93 -14.42
C ASP A 447 -13.51 19.53 -14.89
N ALA A 448 -13.58 18.55 -13.98
CA ALA A 448 -13.79 17.16 -14.34
C ALA A 448 -15.21 16.87 -14.84
N ILE A 449 -16.20 17.64 -14.40
CA ILE A 449 -17.57 17.54 -14.88
C ILE A 449 -17.63 17.88 -16.38
N ASP A 450 -17.09 19.04 -16.78
CA ASP A 450 -17.13 19.49 -18.17
C ASP A 450 -16.21 18.65 -19.08
N GLU A 451 -15.06 18.20 -18.56
CA GLU A 451 -14.23 17.20 -19.22
C GLU A 451 -15.02 15.91 -19.51
N THR A 452 -15.75 15.40 -18.52
CA THR A 452 -16.53 14.17 -18.64
C THR A 452 -17.69 14.33 -19.62
N LYS A 453 -18.41 15.46 -19.59
CA LYS A 453 -19.48 15.78 -20.57
C LYS A 453 -18.94 15.75 -22.00
N ARG A 454 -17.81 16.42 -22.25
CA ARG A 454 -17.16 16.41 -23.58
C ARG A 454 -16.77 15.01 -24.01
N ALA A 455 -16.27 14.17 -23.10
CA ALA A 455 -15.90 12.79 -23.40
C ALA A 455 -17.12 11.92 -23.75
N ILE A 456 -18.21 12.03 -22.97
CA ILE A 456 -19.49 11.36 -23.22
C ILE A 456 -20.04 11.71 -24.61
N GLU A 457 -20.02 13.01 -24.95
CA GLU A 457 -20.53 13.49 -26.24
C GLU A 457 -19.62 13.09 -27.41
N LYS A 458 -18.30 13.22 -27.26
CA LYS A 458 -17.32 12.84 -28.29
C LYS A 458 -17.40 11.35 -28.63
N GLN A 459 -17.55 10.49 -27.62
CA GLN A 459 -17.63 9.03 -27.82
C GLN A 459 -19.03 8.53 -28.16
N LYS A 460 -20.05 9.40 -28.10
CA LYS A 460 -21.45 9.03 -28.27
C LYS A 460 -21.84 7.80 -27.43
N VAL A 461 -21.52 7.81 -26.14
CA VAL A 461 -21.77 6.64 -25.26
C VAL A 461 -23.24 6.24 -25.31
N LYS A 462 -23.50 4.94 -25.42
CA LYS A 462 -24.87 4.43 -25.61
C LYS A 462 -25.68 4.50 -24.33
N TYR A 463 -25.07 4.10 -23.22
CA TYR A 463 -25.72 4.03 -21.92
C TYR A 463 -25.01 4.89 -20.88
N ILE A 464 -25.80 5.61 -20.08
CA ILE A 464 -25.40 6.16 -18.79
C ILE A 464 -26.02 5.31 -17.69
N ILE A 465 -25.17 4.72 -16.85
CA ILE A 465 -25.56 3.78 -15.80
C ILE A 465 -25.38 4.47 -14.45
N GLN A 466 -26.48 4.74 -13.75
CA GLN A 466 -26.50 5.44 -12.48
C GLN A 466 -26.67 4.45 -11.32
N THR A 467 -25.56 4.10 -10.66
CA THR A 467 -25.56 3.22 -9.47
C THR A 467 -25.48 3.99 -8.15
N LYS A 468 -25.19 5.29 -8.22
CA LYS A 468 -25.16 6.24 -7.11
C LYS A 468 -26.19 7.34 -7.33
N GLU A 469 -27.02 7.58 -6.33
CA GLU A 469 -27.97 8.68 -6.34
C GLU A 469 -27.26 9.97 -5.93
N SER A 470 -27.20 10.94 -6.84
CA SER A 470 -26.70 12.28 -6.54
C SER A 470 -27.24 13.29 -7.56
N PRO A 471 -27.46 14.57 -7.22
CA PRO A 471 -28.00 15.56 -8.14
C PRO A 471 -27.12 15.84 -9.36
N GLU A 472 -25.82 15.62 -9.26
CA GLU A 472 -24.86 15.91 -10.34
C GLU A 472 -25.07 15.02 -11.57
N ILE A 473 -25.73 13.87 -11.43
CA ILE A 473 -26.08 13.01 -12.58
C ILE A 473 -26.88 13.77 -13.65
N PHE A 474 -27.76 14.68 -13.24
CA PHE A 474 -28.65 15.39 -14.16
C PHE A 474 -27.88 16.20 -15.19
N GLN A 475 -26.64 16.58 -14.89
CA GLN A 475 -25.77 17.30 -15.81
C GLN A 475 -25.31 16.47 -17.02
N PHE A 476 -25.49 15.15 -17.00
CA PHE A 476 -25.07 14.25 -18.09
C PHE A 476 -26.25 13.69 -18.90
N LEU A 477 -27.49 14.04 -18.55
CA LEU A 477 -28.68 13.37 -19.07
C LEU A 477 -29.42 14.12 -20.19
N ASP A 478 -28.94 15.29 -20.63
CA ASP A 478 -29.63 16.14 -21.62
C ASP A 478 -30.09 15.36 -22.86
N ASN A 479 -29.20 14.52 -23.39
CA ASN A 479 -29.42 13.69 -24.59
C ASN A 479 -29.78 12.23 -24.27
N TYR A 480 -30.26 11.94 -23.05
CA TYR A 480 -30.52 10.57 -22.60
C TYR A 480 -31.94 10.44 -22.02
N GLU A 481 -32.52 9.25 -22.13
CA GLU A 481 -33.81 8.91 -21.54
C GLU A 481 -33.73 7.63 -20.71
N LEU A 482 -34.45 7.59 -19.59
CA LEU A 482 -34.47 6.42 -18.72
C LEU A 482 -35.19 5.28 -19.44
N LYS A 483 -34.46 4.20 -19.76
CA LYS A 483 -34.99 3.06 -20.52
C LYS A 483 -35.08 1.78 -19.70
N TYR A 484 -34.17 1.57 -18.75
CA TYR A 484 -34.14 0.35 -17.94
C TYR A 484 -33.92 0.66 -16.46
N ARG A 485 -34.42 -0.24 -15.61
CA ARG A 485 -34.14 -0.28 -14.17
C ARG A 485 -33.72 -1.70 -13.79
N ILE A 486 -32.54 -1.85 -13.20
CA ILE A 486 -31.97 -3.15 -12.80
C ILE A 486 -31.51 -3.06 -11.35
N ALA A 487 -32.15 -3.82 -10.45
CA ALA A 487 -31.79 -3.91 -9.03
C ALA A 487 -31.47 -2.53 -8.38
N GLY A 488 -32.36 -1.55 -8.59
CA GLY A 488 -32.20 -0.18 -8.04
C GLY A 488 -31.23 0.72 -8.80
N THR A 489 -30.75 0.31 -9.97
CA THR A 489 -29.90 1.11 -10.88
C THR A 489 -30.74 1.66 -12.02
N ASN A 490 -30.62 2.95 -12.29
CA ASN A 490 -31.23 3.58 -13.46
C ASN A 490 -30.26 3.52 -14.64
N ILE A 491 -30.73 3.07 -15.81
CA ILE A 491 -29.94 3.02 -17.04
C ILE A 491 -30.63 3.87 -18.09
N TYR A 492 -29.93 4.93 -18.50
CA TYR A 492 -30.39 5.87 -19.50
C TYR A 492 -29.76 5.56 -20.85
N GLU A 493 -30.56 5.55 -21.92
CA GLU A 493 -30.09 5.35 -23.29
C GLU A 493 -30.02 6.68 -24.03
N ARG A 494 -29.01 6.82 -24.90
CA ARG A 494 -28.84 8.01 -25.73
C ARG A 494 -30.00 8.14 -26.72
N LYS A 495 -30.60 9.34 -26.80
CA LYS A 495 -31.60 9.70 -27.81
C LYS A 495 -30.92 9.79 -29.19
N PHE A 496 -31.59 9.26 -30.21
CA PHE A 496 -31.08 9.22 -31.59
C PHE A 496 -31.05 10.59 -32.25
#